data_AF-A0A7C5Z5Q8-F1
#
_entry.id   AF-A0A7C5Z5Q8-F1
#
_cell.length_a   1.000
_cell.length_b   1.000
_cell.length_c   1.000
_cell.angle_alpha   90.00
_cell.angle_beta   90.00
_cell.angle_gamma   90.00
#
_symmetry.space_group_name_H-M   'P 1'
#
loop_
_entity.id
_entity.type
_entity.pdbx_description
1 polymer ?
#
loop_
_entity_poly.entity_id
_entity_poly.type
_entity_poly.pdbx_seq_one_letter_code
_entity_poly.pdbx_strand_id
1 'polypeptide(L)'
;MERYFYLILLPEALVASALPPYEFGIYCAKTMEKRIRGEAFFIEVDPEFQSDFLHKKDDPVLLKKESPDGRSSRFVYTAIYRVLEHIPVSNLKNMYLAADNGHVLELPKSSYCEEKEPILHFYQEIVPVVSRIASSLNPLEFCRYVTNPGHPISVPRLAFTEFILNDLAMDPAHASVKNLPYHNIEYLRQCLITLKNDPERKLKTVLRCMHSHILYRTIKNGFFIGDQKEFCWYPFPGIEELEEKHYLWWRRAQKVNMDL
;
A
#
# COMPACT_ATOMS: atom_id res chain seq x y z
N MET A 1 23.66 -11.41 15.18
CA MET A 1 22.27 -10.98 15.47
C MET A 1 21.75 -10.45 14.16
N GLU A 2 20.75 -11.11 13.59
CA GLU A 2 20.20 -10.68 12.29
C GLU A 2 19.47 -9.34 12.45
N ARG A 3 19.59 -8.51 11.42
CA ARG A 3 19.02 -7.17 11.39
C ARG A 3 18.09 -7.08 10.19
N TYR A 4 16.88 -6.61 10.44
CA TYR A 4 15.86 -6.44 9.43
C TYR A 4 15.54 -4.95 9.29
N PHE A 5 15.27 -4.52 8.06
CA PHE A 5 14.75 -3.19 7.78
C PHE A 5 13.36 -3.31 7.18
N TYR A 6 12.43 -2.50 7.68
CA TYR A 6 11.05 -2.49 7.23
C TYR A 6 10.64 -1.08 6.81
N LEU A 7 10.19 -0.96 5.56
CA LEU A 7 9.45 0.20 5.09
C LEU A 7 7.98 0.03 5.50
N ILE A 8 7.54 0.77 6.51
CA ILE A 8 6.13 0.89 6.85
C ILE A 8 5.52 1.91 5.89
N LEU A 9 4.36 1.62 5.32
CA LEU A 9 3.71 2.51 4.35
C LEU A 9 2.63 3.40 4.98
N LEU A 10 2.06 3.03 6.13
CA LEU A 10 0.96 3.78 6.74
C LEU A 10 1.09 3.92 8.25
N PRO A 11 1.47 5.11 8.77
CA PRO A 11 2.25 6.16 8.10
C PRO A 11 3.63 5.68 7.65
N GLU A 12 4.16 6.35 6.63
CA GLU A 12 5.46 6.10 6.02
C GLU A 12 6.61 6.17 7.05
N ALA A 13 7.42 5.13 7.12
CA ALA A 13 8.63 5.12 7.95
C ALA A 13 9.61 4.00 7.56
N LEU A 14 10.90 4.20 7.83
CA LEU A 14 11.90 3.14 7.84
C LEU A 14 12.22 2.74 9.28
N VAL A 15 12.13 1.45 9.55
CA VAL A 15 12.40 0.87 10.87
C VAL A 15 13.52 -0.15 10.76
N ALA A 16 14.44 -0.13 11.72
CA ALA A 16 15.38 -1.23 11.97
C ALA A 16 14.82 -2.12 13.09
N SER A 17 14.80 -3.43 12.89
CA SER A 17 14.29 -4.40 13.88
C SER A 17 15.21 -5.59 14.05
N ALA A 18 15.16 -6.18 15.25
CA ALA A 18 15.75 -7.48 15.54
C ALA A 18 14.80 -8.65 15.24
N LEU A 19 13.55 -8.37 14.85
CA LEU A 19 12.52 -9.38 14.61
C LEU A 19 12.43 -9.70 13.11
N PRO A 20 12.30 -11.00 12.74
CA PRO A 20 11.97 -11.39 11.37
C PRO A 20 10.55 -10.93 10.99
N PRO A 21 10.18 -10.96 9.69
CA PRO A 21 8.98 -10.25 9.20
C PRO A 21 7.68 -10.66 9.88
N TYR A 22 7.47 -11.98 10.07
CA TYR A 22 6.28 -12.50 10.76
C TYR A 22 6.20 -12.02 12.21
N GLU A 23 7.29 -12.11 12.96
CA GLU A 23 7.32 -11.65 14.36
C GLU A 23 7.17 -10.14 14.48
N PHE A 24 7.77 -9.39 13.56
CA PHE A 24 7.64 -7.94 13.49
C PHE A 24 6.18 -7.55 13.21
N GLY A 25 5.52 -8.18 12.24
CA GLY A 25 4.10 -7.95 11.94
C GLY A 25 3.19 -8.23 13.14
N ILE A 26 3.40 -9.35 13.83
CA ILE A 26 2.69 -9.69 15.08
C ILE A 26 2.93 -8.63 16.15
N TYR A 27 4.18 -8.19 16.30
CA TYR A 27 4.55 -7.18 17.28
C TYR A 27 3.90 -5.83 16.99
N CYS A 28 3.91 -5.38 15.74
CA CYS A 28 3.24 -4.15 15.30
C CYS A 28 1.73 -4.21 15.54
N ALA A 29 1.09 -5.32 15.15
CA ALA A 29 -0.34 -5.53 15.35
C ALA A 29 -0.76 -5.47 16.83
N LYS A 30 0.06 -6.03 17.74
CA LYS A 30 -0.23 -6.09 19.19
C LYS A 30 0.15 -4.83 19.97
N THR A 31 1.22 -4.16 19.57
CA THR A 31 1.86 -3.13 20.42
C THR A 31 1.51 -1.71 19.98
N MET A 32 1.08 -1.51 18.72
CA MET A 32 0.75 -0.17 18.20
C MET A 32 -0.67 0.26 18.56
N GLU A 33 -1.06 0.17 19.84
CA GLU A 33 -2.31 0.71 20.42
C GLU A 33 -2.51 2.22 20.13
N LYS A 34 -1.45 2.94 19.73
CA LYS A 34 -1.45 4.38 19.40
C LYS A 34 -1.71 4.71 17.92
N ARG A 35 -1.90 3.72 17.03
CA ARG A 35 -2.43 3.96 15.69
C ARG A 35 -3.95 3.78 15.71
N ILE A 36 -4.66 4.57 14.93
CA ILE A 36 -6.13 4.59 14.90
C ILE A 36 -6.69 3.18 14.60
N ARG A 37 -5.94 2.27 13.95
CA ARG A 37 -6.32 0.85 13.71
C ARG A 37 -5.09 -0.08 13.65
N GLY A 38 -5.21 -1.30 14.21
CA GLY A 38 -4.14 -2.28 14.48
C GLY A 38 -3.61 -3.09 13.29
N GLU A 39 -3.63 -2.53 12.08
CA GLU A 39 -3.06 -3.19 10.90
C GLU A 39 -1.65 -2.67 10.63
N ALA A 40 -0.69 -3.58 10.42
CA ALA A 40 0.67 -3.23 10.02
C ALA A 40 0.83 -3.51 8.52
N PHE A 41 1.16 -2.47 7.76
CA PHE A 41 1.38 -2.56 6.32
C PHE A 41 2.83 -2.16 6.02
N PHE A 42 3.67 -3.14 5.72
CA PHE A 42 5.12 -2.92 5.58
C PHE A 42 5.78 -3.84 4.55
N ILE A 43 7.00 -3.51 4.16
CA ILE A 43 7.82 -4.23 3.18
C ILE A 43 9.19 -4.45 3.78
N GLU A 44 9.72 -5.67 3.67
CA GLU A 44 11.11 -5.93 4.01
C GLU A 44 12.04 -5.26 3.00
N VAL A 45 13.06 -4.57 3.49
CA VAL A 45 14.08 -3.91 2.69
C VAL A 45 15.38 -4.69 2.83
N ASP A 46 16.06 -4.92 1.71
CA ASP A 46 17.38 -5.55 1.68
C ASP A 46 18.34 -4.88 2.67
N PRO A 47 18.82 -5.58 3.71
CA PRO A 47 19.66 -4.98 4.74
C PRO A 47 20.98 -4.43 4.22
N GLU A 48 21.41 -4.78 3.00
CA GLU A 48 22.63 -4.27 2.38
C GLU A 48 22.41 -3.00 1.55
N PHE A 49 21.17 -2.55 1.38
CA PHE A 49 20.88 -1.33 0.61
C PHE A 49 21.61 -0.12 1.21
N GLN A 50 22.13 0.74 0.34
CA GLN A 50 22.81 1.97 0.71
C GLN A 50 21.97 3.16 0.26
N SER A 51 22.00 4.23 1.05
CA SER A 51 21.28 5.46 0.75
C SER A 51 22.02 6.64 1.35
N ASP A 52 22.19 7.70 0.57
CA ASP A 52 22.80 8.95 1.04
C ASP A 52 21.84 9.76 1.94
N PHE A 53 20.54 9.46 1.86
CA PHE A 53 19.49 10.15 2.62
C PHE A 53 19.06 9.37 3.86
N LEU A 54 18.90 8.05 3.74
CA LEU A 54 18.39 7.22 4.83
C LEU A 54 19.54 6.71 5.70
N HIS A 55 19.64 7.29 6.89
CA HIS A 55 20.60 6.83 7.89
C HIS A 55 20.20 5.47 8.45
N LYS A 56 20.84 4.42 7.97
CA LYS A 56 20.80 3.11 8.63
C LYS A 56 21.60 3.25 9.92
N LYS A 57 20.90 3.34 11.06
CA LYS A 57 21.56 3.37 12.37
C LYS A 57 22.17 1.99 12.60
N ASP A 58 23.48 1.91 12.50
CA ASP A 58 24.23 0.67 12.67
C ASP A 58 24.33 0.18 14.10
N ASP A 59 23.81 0.93 15.07
CA ASP A 59 24.08 0.69 16.47
C ASP A 59 23.13 -0.37 17.08
N PRO A 60 23.60 -1.61 17.37
CA PRO A 60 22.82 -2.63 18.06
C PRO A 60 22.46 -2.23 19.49
N VAL A 61 23.15 -1.23 20.07
CA VAL A 61 22.86 -0.69 21.42
C VAL A 61 21.51 0.01 21.44
N LEU A 62 21.04 0.56 20.31
CA LEU A 62 19.72 1.20 20.23
C LEU A 62 18.56 0.20 20.27
N LEU A 63 18.76 -1.02 19.77
CA LEU A 63 17.83 -2.16 19.94
C LEU A 63 17.89 -2.75 21.36
N LYS A 64 18.93 -2.43 22.12
CA LYS A 64 19.15 -2.85 23.51
C LYS A 64 18.77 -1.81 24.55
N LYS A 65 18.36 -0.58 24.17
CA LYS A 65 17.89 0.39 25.16
C LYS A 65 16.64 -0.17 25.83
N GLU A 66 16.84 -0.70 27.03
CA GLU A 66 15.79 -1.03 27.97
C GLU A 66 15.05 0.27 28.28
N SER A 67 13.73 0.25 28.12
CA SER A 67 12.89 1.27 28.74
C SER A 67 13.12 1.24 30.26
N PRO A 68 12.79 2.32 30.99
CA PRO A 68 12.85 2.34 32.46
C PRO A 68 12.13 1.16 33.14
N ASP A 69 11.20 0.51 32.42
CA ASP A 69 10.43 -0.66 32.84
C ASP A 69 11.10 -2.02 32.48
N GLY A 70 12.37 -2.03 32.04
CA GLY A 70 13.14 -3.23 31.71
C GLY A 70 12.79 -3.91 30.38
N ARG A 71 12.02 -3.26 29.49
CA ARG A 71 11.68 -3.81 28.15
C ARG A 71 12.61 -3.23 27.09
N SER A 72 13.39 -4.07 26.41
CA SER A 72 14.17 -3.65 25.25
C SER A 72 13.27 -3.23 24.08
N SER A 73 13.60 -2.12 23.42
CA SER A 73 12.91 -1.71 22.20
C SER A 73 13.24 -2.68 21.06
N ARG A 74 12.27 -3.52 20.66
CA ARG A 74 12.47 -4.55 19.61
C ARG A 74 12.69 -3.97 18.20
N PHE A 75 12.43 -2.68 18.02
CA PHE A 75 12.70 -1.94 16.79
C PHE A 75 12.97 -0.46 17.07
N VAL A 76 13.56 0.26 16.11
CA VAL A 76 13.82 1.71 16.18
C VAL A 76 13.51 2.37 14.83
N TYR A 77 12.85 3.52 14.86
CA TYR A 77 12.67 4.36 13.68
C TYR A 77 13.99 4.98 13.23
N THR A 78 14.30 4.84 11.95
CA THR A 78 15.50 5.39 11.31
C THR A 78 15.17 6.57 10.40
N ALA A 79 13.98 6.57 9.80
CA ALA A 79 13.42 7.69 9.04
C ALA A 79 11.89 7.66 9.12
N ILE A 80 11.24 8.82 8.97
CA ILE A 80 9.77 8.97 9.02
C ILE A 80 9.22 9.86 7.89
N TYR A 81 10.05 10.21 6.91
CA TYR A 81 9.70 11.17 5.87
C TYR A 81 10.46 10.86 4.58
N ARG A 82 9.74 10.86 3.44
CA ARG A 82 10.30 10.66 2.08
C ARG A 82 11.11 9.37 1.98
N VAL A 83 10.65 8.33 2.66
CA VAL A 83 11.42 7.09 2.77
C VAL A 83 11.38 6.31 1.45
N LEU A 84 10.19 6.11 0.89
CA LEU A 84 9.97 5.29 -0.29
C LEU A 84 10.78 5.78 -1.50
N GLU A 85 10.84 7.09 -1.71
CA GLU A 85 11.59 7.69 -2.82
C GLU A 85 13.12 7.50 -2.71
N HIS A 86 13.63 7.19 -1.52
CA HIS A 86 15.05 6.99 -1.25
C HIS A 86 15.46 5.50 -1.10
N ILE A 87 14.56 4.56 -1.44
CA ILE A 87 14.83 3.12 -1.45
C ILE A 87 14.60 2.57 -2.87
N PRO A 88 15.63 2.18 -3.64
CA PRO A 88 15.46 1.57 -4.97
C PRO A 88 14.47 0.40 -4.93
N VAL A 89 13.63 0.27 -5.96
CA VAL A 89 12.63 -0.81 -6.00
C VAL A 89 13.33 -2.16 -6.00
N SER A 90 14.52 -2.29 -6.59
CA SER A 90 15.35 -3.50 -6.51
C SER A 90 15.62 -3.99 -5.08
N ASN A 91 15.72 -3.09 -4.10
CA ASN A 91 15.99 -3.43 -2.70
C ASN A 91 14.72 -3.71 -1.87
N LEU A 92 13.53 -3.54 -2.45
CA LEU A 92 12.29 -3.98 -1.83
C LEU A 92 12.15 -5.51 -2.00
N LYS A 93 11.92 -6.22 -0.91
CA LYS A 93 11.63 -7.66 -0.87
C LYS A 93 10.11 -7.87 -0.74
N ASN A 94 9.66 -8.85 0.05
CA ASN A 94 8.25 -9.18 0.19
C ASN A 94 7.51 -8.12 1.03
N MET A 95 6.21 -8.01 0.74
CA MET A 95 5.28 -7.15 1.46
C MET A 95 4.50 -7.98 2.49
N TYR A 96 4.18 -7.38 3.62
CA TYR A 96 3.52 -8.04 4.74
C TYR A 96 2.34 -7.21 5.23
N LEU A 97 1.19 -7.88 5.37
CA LEU A 97 -0.04 -7.32 5.90
C LEU A 97 -0.34 -8.00 7.24
N ALA A 98 -0.14 -7.32 8.35
CA ALA A 98 -0.51 -7.85 9.67
C ALA A 98 -1.92 -7.41 10.03
N ALA A 99 -2.78 -8.37 10.34
CA ALA A 99 -4.06 -8.12 10.98
C ALA A 99 -3.88 -8.03 12.51
N ASP A 100 -4.76 -7.28 13.17
CA ASP A 100 -4.72 -7.03 14.62
C ASP A 100 -4.89 -8.29 15.50
N ASN A 101 -5.32 -9.43 14.92
CA ASN A 101 -5.36 -10.73 15.58
C ASN A 101 -4.00 -11.46 15.58
N GLY A 102 -2.94 -10.81 15.07
CA GLY A 102 -1.59 -11.37 15.03
C GLY A 102 -1.38 -12.39 13.92
N HIS A 103 -2.23 -12.40 12.88
CA HIS A 103 -1.92 -13.11 11.65
C HIS A 103 -1.27 -12.16 10.66
N VAL A 104 -0.31 -12.67 9.89
CA VAL A 104 0.41 -11.90 8.87
C VAL A 104 0.25 -12.60 7.52
N LEU A 105 -0.19 -11.86 6.52
CA LEU A 105 -0.22 -12.28 5.13
C LEU A 105 1.04 -11.76 4.44
N GLU A 106 1.83 -12.67 3.88
CA GLU A 106 3.01 -12.36 3.07
C GLU A 106 2.62 -12.32 1.60
N LEU A 107 3.01 -11.25 0.91
CA LEU A 107 2.83 -11.05 -0.52
C LEU A 107 4.23 -11.04 -1.18
N PRO A 108 4.58 -12.08 -1.96
CA PRO A 108 5.86 -12.12 -2.63
C PRO A 108 5.96 -11.04 -3.70
N LYS A 109 7.14 -10.43 -3.84
CA LYS A 109 7.38 -9.47 -4.93
C LYS A 109 7.37 -10.18 -6.29
N SER A 110 6.70 -9.58 -7.25
CA SER A 110 6.56 -10.09 -8.61
C SER A 110 6.74 -8.97 -9.66
N SER A 111 7.01 -9.40 -10.90
CA SER A 111 6.94 -8.53 -12.07
C SER A 111 5.48 -8.35 -12.50
N TYR A 112 5.08 -7.12 -12.79
CA TYR A 112 3.75 -6.83 -13.30
C TYR A 112 3.61 -7.28 -14.77
N CYS A 113 2.46 -7.86 -15.10
CA CYS A 113 2.06 -8.13 -16.48
C CYS A 113 0.95 -7.16 -16.87
N GLU A 114 1.14 -6.45 -17.98
CA GLU A 114 0.22 -5.39 -18.42
C GLU A 114 -1.18 -5.91 -18.74
N GLU A 115 -2.18 -5.25 -18.17
CA GLU A 115 -3.58 -5.40 -18.57
C GLU A 115 -3.80 -4.69 -19.90
N LYS A 116 -4.23 -5.43 -20.92
CA LYS A 116 -4.38 -4.93 -22.30
C LYS A 116 -5.78 -4.43 -22.63
N GLU A 117 -6.73 -4.63 -21.74
CA GLU A 117 -8.11 -4.23 -21.98
C GLU A 117 -8.29 -2.74 -21.68
N PRO A 118 -8.92 -1.96 -22.60
CA PRO A 118 -9.15 -0.54 -22.40
C PRO A 118 -10.31 -0.32 -21.44
N ILE A 119 -10.05 -0.48 -20.15
CA ILE A 119 -11.03 -0.35 -19.07
C ILE A 119 -10.72 0.87 -18.20
N LEU A 120 -11.70 1.31 -17.42
CA LEU A 120 -11.47 2.30 -16.38
C LEU A 120 -10.97 1.64 -15.10
N HIS A 121 -10.14 2.36 -14.37
CA HIS A 121 -9.48 1.92 -13.15
C HIS A 121 -9.81 2.84 -11.98
N PHE A 122 -9.72 2.31 -10.77
CA PHE A 122 -9.88 3.07 -9.54
C PHE A 122 -8.75 2.78 -8.58
N TYR A 123 -7.87 3.76 -8.35
CA TYR A 123 -6.67 3.60 -7.54
C TYR A 123 -6.81 4.27 -6.18
N GLN A 124 -6.20 3.65 -5.17
CA GLN A 124 -5.88 4.27 -3.89
C GLN A 124 -4.38 4.48 -3.83
N GLU A 125 -3.95 5.73 -3.89
CA GLU A 125 -2.59 6.14 -3.56
C GLU A 125 -2.38 6.01 -2.05
N ILE A 126 -1.20 5.49 -1.65
CA ILE A 126 -0.89 5.15 -0.25
C ILE A 126 0.27 6.01 0.27
N VAL A 127 1.39 6.05 -0.46
CA VAL A 127 2.58 6.85 -0.14
C VAL A 127 3.12 7.45 -1.45
N PRO A 128 3.54 8.73 -1.47
CA PRO A 128 3.59 9.66 -0.34
C PRO A 128 2.29 10.45 -0.13
N VAL A 129 1.33 10.32 -1.05
CA VAL A 129 0.03 10.98 -0.99
C VAL A 129 -1.08 9.95 -0.80
N VAL A 130 -2.14 10.34 -0.10
CA VAL A 130 -3.31 9.49 0.12
C VAL A 130 -4.52 10.06 -0.61
N SER A 131 -4.87 9.46 -1.74
CA SER A 131 -6.01 9.90 -2.56
C SER A 131 -6.61 8.73 -3.32
N ARG A 132 -7.90 8.84 -3.65
CA ARG A 132 -8.60 7.93 -4.55
C ARG A 132 -8.76 8.57 -5.90
N ILE A 133 -8.27 7.90 -6.94
CA ILE A 133 -8.18 8.43 -8.30
C ILE A 133 -8.90 7.48 -9.26
N ALA A 134 -9.86 7.99 -10.02
CA ALA A 134 -10.37 7.30 -11.20
C ALA A 134 -9.42 7.57 -12.38
N SER A 135 -9.14 6.56 -13.20
CA SER A 135 -8.20 6.68 -14.31
C SER A 135 -8.62 5.83 -15.52
N SER A 136 -8.19 6.24 -16.71
CA SER A 136 -8.21 5.44 -17.94
C SER A 136 -6.87 4.78 -18.26
N LEU A 137 -5.88 4.91 -17.36
CA LEU A 137 -4.53 4.35 -17.50
C LEU A 137 -4.44 3.08 -16.68
N ASN A 138 -3.77 2.06 -17.22
CA ASN A 138 -3.46 0.84 -16.46
C ASN A 138 -2.45 1.13 -15.33
N PRO A 139 -2.18 0.19 -14.40
CA PRO A 139 -1.31 0.44 -13.24
C PRO A 139 0.08 0.99 -13.59
N LEU A 140 0.73 0.45 -14.62
CA LEU A 140 2.06 0.91 -15.02
C LEU A 140 1.98 2.33 -15.60
N GLU A 141 1.07 2.56 -16.55
CA GLU A 141 0.86 3.87 -17.18
C GLU A 141 0.46 4.94 -16.16
N PHE A 142 -0.43 4.61 -15.22
CA PHE A 142 -0.85 5.48 -14.12
C PHE A 142 0.35 5.88 -13.26
N CYS A 143 1.18 4.91 -12.86
CA CYS A 143 2.40 5.15 -12.11
C CYS A 143 3.36 6.06 -12.87
N ARG A 144 3.56 5.84 -14.17
CA ARG A 144 4.41 6.73 -14.99
C ARG A 144 3.80 8.10 -15.18
N TYR A 145 2.48 8.22 -15.27
CA TYR A 145 1.83 9.52 -15.41
C TYR A 145 1.99 10.38 -14.14
N VAL A 146 1.71 9.81 -12.96
CA VAL A 146 1.74 10.55 -11.69
C VAL A 146 3.14 10.79 -11.15
N THR A 147 4.13 10.04 -11.62
CA THR A 147 5.54 10.22 -11.23
C THR A 147 6.36 11.00 -12.26
N ASN A 148 5.73 11.51 -13.32
CA ASN A 148 6.43 12.28 -14.35
C ASN A 148 6.75 13.70 -13.86
N PRO A 149 8.03 14.08 -13.66
CA PRO A 149 8.40 15.42 -13.19
C PRO A 149 8.10 16.53 -14.20
N GLY A 150 7.81 16.20 -15.46
CA GLY A 150 7.34 17.15 -16.47
C GLY A 150 5.89 17.60 -16.25
N HIS A 151 5.11 16.90 -15.40
CA HIS A 151 3.77 17.32 -15.03
C HIS A 151 3.80 18.31 -13.85
N PRO A 152 2.89 19.31 -13.81
CA PRO A 152 2.84 20.29 -12.72
C PRO A 152 2.62 19.69 -11.32
N ILE A 153 1.98 18.53 -11.26
CA ILE A 153 1.70 17.80 -10.02
C ILE A 153 2.26 16.39 -10.22
N SER A 154 3.30 16.05 -9.48
CA SER A 154 3.93 14.74 -9.52
C SER A 154 4.55 14.37 -8.18
N VAL A 155 4.75 13.07 -7.98
CA VAL A 155 5.48 12.50 -6.84
C VAL A 155 6.69 11.71 -7.35
N PRO A 156 7.81 11.66 -6.61
CA PRO A 156 9.01 10.99 -7.11
C PRO A 156 8.87 9.46 -7.26
N ARG A 157 8.11 8.84 -6.36
CA ARG A 157 7.77 7.42 -6.37
C ARG A 157 6.41 7.23 -5.72
N LEU A 158 5.65 6.22 -6.13
CA LEU A 158 4.31 5.96 -5.64
C LEU A 158 4.17 4.52 -5.16
N ALA A 159 3.53 4.33 -4.01
CA ALA A 159 2.92 3.07 -3.59
C ALA A 159 1.40 3.19 -3.65
N PHE A 160 0.72 2.26 -4.30
CA PHE A 160 -0.73 2.31 -4.53
C PHE A 160 -1.35 0.92 -4.70
N THR A 161 -2.68 0.85 -4.68
CA THR A 161 -3.45 -0.37 -4.99
C THR A 161 -4.62 -0.03 -5.91
N GLU A 162 -5.14 -1.03 -6.61
CA GLU A 162 -6.32 -0.91 -7.46
C GLU A 162 -7.55 -1.51 -6.77
N PHE A 163 -8.66 -0.79 -6.85
CA PHE A 163 -9.94 -1.19 -6.34
C PHE A 163 -10.87 -1.72 -7.44
N ILE A 164 -11.69 -2.70 -7.07
CA ILE A 164 -12.67 -3.35 -7.95
C ILE A 164 -13.75 -2.35 -8.38
N LEU A 165 -13.98 -2.25 -9.68
CA LEU A 165 -15.09 -1.47 -10.24
C LEU A 165 -16.25 -2.33 -10.76
N ASN A 166 -16.05 -3.65 -10.92
CA ASN A 166 -16.99 -4.51 -11.65
C ASN A 166 -17.38 -3.87 -13.00
N ASP A 167 -18.66 -3.94 -13.38
CA ASP A 167 -19.18 -3.40 -14.64
C ASP A 167 -18.99 -1.88 -14.81
N LEU A 168 -18.73 -1.11 -13.74
CA LEU A 168 -18.41 0.31 -13.85
C LEU A 168 -17.11 0.57 -14.61
N ALA A 169 -16.20 -0.41 -14.65
CA ALA A 169 -14.94 -0.30 -15.40
C ALA A 169 -15.23 -0.14 -16.91
N MET A 170 -16.32 -0.74 -17.39
CA MET A 170 -16.68 -0.79 -18.81
C MET A 170 -17.81 0.17 -19.14
N ASP A 171 -18.88 0.17 -18.35
CA ASP A 171 -20.07 0.98 -18.62
C ASP A 171 -20.57 1.74 -17.38
N PRO A 172 -19.87 2.82 -16.98
CA PRO A 172 -20.24 3.58 -15.80
C PRO A 172 -21.61 4.27 -15.93
N ALA A 173 -22.17 4.43 -17.14
CA ALA A 173 -23.48 5.05 -17.34
C ALA A 173 -24.64 4.14 -16.88
N HIS A 174 -24.55 2.83 -17.10
CA HIS A 174 -25.65 1.90 -16.85
C HIS A 174 -25.36 0.82 -15.81
N ALA A 175 -24.08 0.58 -15.48
CA ALA A 175 -23.69 -0.47 -14.54
C ALA A 175 -24.30 -0.27 -13.13
N SER A 176 -24.58 -1.39 -12.46
CA SER A 176 -25.08 -1.39 -11.07
C SER A 176 -23.96 -1.08 -10.08
N VAL A 177 -24.30 -0.36 -9.01
CA VAL A 177 -23.39 0.02 -7.92
C VAL A 177 -23.65 -0.71 -6.60
N LYS A 178 -24.69 -1.54 -6.54
CA LYS A 178 -25.25 -2.08 -5.27
C LYS A 178 -24.25 -2.86 -4.42
N ASN A 179 -23.21 -3.44 -5.01
CA ASN A 179 -22.25 -4.31 -4.33
C ASN A 179 -20.88 -3.64 -4.07
N LEU A 180 -20.76 -2.33 -4.32
CA LEU A 180 -19.50 -1.60 -4.13
C LEU A 180 -19.55 -0.76 -2.84
N PRO A 181 -18.62 -0.96 -1.88
CA PRO A 181 -18.68 -0.33 -0.56
C PRO A 181 -18.06 1.08 -0.52
N TYR A 182 -18.16 1.85 -1.60
CA TYR A 182 -17.52 3.16 -1.70
C TYR A 182 -18.43 4.27 -1.17
N HIS A 183 -17.98 4.95 -0.11
CA HIS A 183 -18.57 6.20 0.39
C HIS A 183 -18.43 7.26 -0.72
N ASN A 184 -19.53 7.70 -1.34
CA ASN A 184 -19.60 8.55 -2.56
C ASN A 184 -19.55 7.83 -3.92
N ILE A 185 -20.16 6.65 -4.01
CA ILE A 185 -20.24 5.87 -5.25
C ILE A 185 -20.80 6.63 -6.47
N GLU A 186 -21.77 7.53 -6.28
CA GLU A 186 -22.33 8.33 -7.38
C GLU A 186 -21.34 9.38 -7.91
N TYR A 187 -20.53 9.97 -7.02
CA TYR A 187 -19.45 10.87 -7.46
C TYR A 187 -18.36 10.09 -8.21
N LEU A 188 -18.02 8.90 -7.73
CA LEU A 188 -17.12 7.99 -8.46
C LEU A 188 -17.68 7.70 -9.86
N ARG A 189 -18.96 7.33 -9.97
CA ARG A 189 -19.63 7.10 -11.26
C ARG A 189 -19.51 8.31 -12.19
N GLN A 190 -19.79 9.51 -11.69
CA GLN A 190 -19.67 10.74 -12.49
C GLN A 190 -18.23 10.99 -12.97
N CYS A 191 -17.23 10.70 -12.12
CA CYS A 191 -15.82 10.78 -12.51
C CYS A 191 -15.49 9.80 -13.64
N LEU A 192 -15.98 8.55 -13.54
CA LEU A 192 -15.78 7.51 -14.56
C LEU A 192 -16.48 7.88 -15.89
N ILE A 193 -17.71 8.38 -15.84
CA ILE A 193 -18.42 8.87 -17.04
C ILE A 193 -17.65 10.01 -17.70
N THR A 194 -17.10 10.94 -16.90
CA THR A 194 -16.30 12.06 -17.41
C THR A 194 -15.07 11.55 -18.16
N LEU A 195 -14.34 10.59 -17.59
CA LEU A 195 -13.17 9.99 -18.22
C LEU A 195 -13.52 9.22 -19.50
N LYS A 196 -14.65 8.51 -19.51
CA LYS A 196 -15.13 7.81 -20.70
C LYS A 196 -15.49 8.76 -21.85
N ASN A 197 -15.99 9.95 -21.54
CA ASN A 197 -16.41 10.94 -22.54
C ASN A 197 -15.30 11.91 -22.96
N ASP A 198 -14.20 11.99 -22.21
CA ASP A 198 -13.06 12.90 -22.45
C ASP A 198 -11.74 12.10 -22.49
N PRO A 199 -11.37 11.50 -23.65
CA PRO A 199 -10.19 10.65 -23.76
C PRO A 199 -8.86 11.35 -23.51
N GLU A 200 -8.81 12.68 -23.65
CA GLU A 200 -7.63 13.50 -23.32
C GLU A 200 -7.38 13.52 -21.81
N ARG A 201 -8.44 13.42 -21.02
CA ARG A 201 -8.36 13.39 -19.56
C ARG A 201 -8.03 11.98 -19.08
N LYS A 202 -6.85 11.84 -18.49
CA LYS A 202 -6.37 10.55 -17.98
C LYS A 202 -6.80 10.24 -16.55
N LEU A 203 -6.99 11.27 -15.72
CA LEU A 203 -7.21 11.14 -14.28
C LEU A 203 -8.32 12.05 -13.77
N LYS A 204 -9.02 11.58 -12.73
CA LYS A 204 -9.93 12.40 -11.92
C LYS A 204 -9.82 12.02 -10.44
N THR A 205 -9.49 12.99 -9.60
CA THR A 205 -9.49 12.80 -8.14
C THR A 205 -10.92 12.63 -7.66
N VAL A 206 -11.19 11.50 -7.01
CA VAL A 206 -12.49 11.15 -6.42
C VAL A 206 -12.53 11.59 -4.96
N LEU A 207 -11.43 11.38 -4.23
CA LEU A 207 -11.32 11.76 -2.82
C LEU A 207 -9.86 12.05 -2.47
N ARG A 208 -9.62 13.09 -1.67
CA ARG A 208 -8.36 13.27 -0.94
C ARG A 208 -8.60 12.85 0.49
N CYS A 209 -7.89 11.82 0.96
CA CYS A 209 -8.12 11.26 2.28
C CYS A 209 -7.11 11.84 3.27
N MET A 210 -7.55 12.16 4.48
CA MET A 210 -6.63 12.53 5.57
C MET A 210 -5.90 11.29 6.13
N HIS A 211 -6.51 10.11 5.99
CA HIS A 211 -5.95 8.84 6.42
C HIS A 211 -6.27 7.75 5.38
N SER A 212 -5.32 6.87 5.10
CA SER A 212 -5.56 5.73 4.22
C SER A 212 -6.13 4.57 5.02
N HIS A 213 -7.26 4.04 4.56
CA HIS A 213 -7.76 2.73 4.98
C HIS A 213 -7.87 1.87 3.72
N ILE A 214 -7.21 0.73 3.74
CA ILE A 214 -7.27 -0.23 2.65
C ILE A 214 -8.45 -1.15 2.92
N LEU A 215 -9.46 -1.09 2.06
CA LEU A 215 -10.56 -2.04 2.07
C LEU A 215 -10.07 -3.30 1.34
N TYR A 216 -9.47 -4.26 2.06
CA TYR A 216 -8.86 -5.44 1.42
C TYR A 216 -9.83 -6.22 0.50
N ARG A 217 -11.12 -6.27 0.86
CA ARG A 217 -12.19 -6.85 0.03
C ARG A 217 -12.47 -6.16 -1.30
N THR A 218 -11.94 -4.97 -1.49
CA THR A 218 -12.06 -4.25 -2.76
C THR A 218 -10.77 -4.27 -3.55
N ILE A 219 -9.68 -4.87 -3.09
CA ILE A 219 -8.45 -4.95 -3.87
C ILE A 219 -8.70 -5.84 -5.10
N LYS A 220 -8.40 -5.32 -6.28
CA LYS A 220 -8.59 -6.03 -7.55
C LYS A 220 -7.51 -7.10 -7.78
N ASN A 221 -6.25 -6.72 -7.68
CA ASN A 221 -5.13 -7.56 -8.15
C ASN A 221 -3.86 -7.46 -7.29
N GLY A 222 -3.67 -6.41 -6.50
CA GLY A 222 -2.43 -6.26 -5.73
C GLY A 222 -2.10 -4.85 -5.30
N PHE A 223 -0.86 -4.74 -4.83
CA PHE A 223 -0.20 -3.47 -4.55
C PHE A 223 0.91 -3.23 -5.56
N PHE A 224 1.14 -1.97 -5.86
CA PHE A 224 2.10 -1.53 -6.86
C PHE A 224 3.04 -0.51 -6.24
N ILE A 225 4.31 -0.59 -6.61
CA ILE A 225 5.32 0.40 -6.24
C ILE A 225 6.16 0.73 -7.46
N GLY A 226 6.32 2.02 -7.76
CA GLY A 226 7.20 2.42 -8.84
C GLY A 226 7.29 3.92 -9.06
N ASP A 227 8.10 4.26 -10.06
CA ASP A 227 8.45 5.61 -10.50
C ASP A 227 8.67 5.61 -12.02
N GLN A 228 9.34 6.62 -12.58
CA GLN A 228 9.66 6.75 -14.01
C GLN A 228 10.58 5.67 -14.59
N LYS A 229 11.25 4.87 -13.77
CA LYS A 229 12.21 3.83 -14.15
C LYS A 229 11.80 2.48 -13.62
N GLU A 230 11.58 2.35 -12.31
CA GLU A 230 11.34 1.05 -11.67
C GLU A 230 9.85 0.80 -11.39
N PHE A 231 9.43 -0.47 -11.41
CA PHE A 231 8.07 -0.88 -11.08
C PHE A 231 8.05 -2.31 -10.55
N CYS A 232 7.35 -2.56 -9.45
CA CYS A 232 7.07 -3.90 -8.95
C CYS A 232 5.62 -4.04 -8.49
N TRP A 233 5.18 -5.29 -8.42
CA TRP A 233 3.83 -5.66 -8.05
C TRP A 233 3.86 -6.72 -6.95
N TYR A 234 2.93 -6.61 -6.01
CA TYR A 234 2.67 -7.56 -4.95
C TYR A 234 1.28 -8.15 -5.19
N PRO A 235 1.17 -9.33 -5.85
CA PRO A 235 -0.11 -9.99 -6.09
C PRO A 235 -0.90 -10.15 -4.80
N PHE A 236 -2.15 -9.70 -4.82
CA PHE A 236 -3.07 -9.99 -3.72
C PHE A 236 -3.80 -11.30 -4.01
N PRO A 237 -3.87 -12.25 -3.06
CA PRO A 237 -4.53 -13.52 -3.29
C PRO A 237 -6.01 -13.34 -3.62
N GLY A 238 -6.54 -14.25 -4.46
CA GLY A 238 -7.97 -14.28 -4.76
C GLY A 238 -8.81 -14.62 -3.53
N ILE A 239 -10.11 -14.32 -3.58
CA ILE A 239 -11.03 -14.55 -2.44
C ILE A 239 -11.01 -16.02 -2.00
N GLU A 240 -11.06 -16.96 -2.95
CA GLU A 240 -11.01 -18.40 -2.68
C GLU A 240 -9.73 -18.77 -1.90
N GLU A 241 -8.56 -18.29 -2.34
CA GLU A 241 -7.30 -18.54 -1.64
C GLU A 241 -7.25 -17.89 -0.25
N LEU A 242 -7.81 -16.69 -0.10
CA LEU A 242 -7.91 -16.03 1.21
C LEU A 242 -8.81 -16.82 2.17
N GLU A 243 -9.89 -17.40 1.69
CA GLU A 243 -10.82 -18.21 2.48
C GLU A 243 -10.26 -19.59 2.82
N GLU A 244 -9.50 -20.21 1.92
CA GLU A 244 -8.94 -21.54 2.12
C GLU A 244 -7.62 -21.53 2.92
N LYS A 245 -6.67 -20.66 2.54
CA LYS A 245 -5.30 -20.69 3.07
C LYS A 245 -5.02 -19.62 4.11
N HIS A 246 -5.75 -18.50 4.05
CA HIS A 246 -5.51 -17.33 4.91
C HIS A 246 -6.74 -16.95 5.76
N TYR A 247 -7.63 -17.89 6.03
CA TYR A 247 -8.94 -17.65 6.65
C TYR A 247 -8.90 -16.76 7.90
N LEU A 248 -7.98 -17.03 8.84
CA LEU A 248 -7.89 -16.30 10.10
C LEU A 248 -7.46 -14.84 9.89
N TRP A 249 -6.55 -14.61 8.95
CA TRP A 249 -6.18 -13.26 8.53
C TRP A 249 -7.37 -12.58 7.84
N TRP A 250 -7.97 -13.27 6.86
CA TRP A 250 -9.02 -12.72 6.01
C TRP A 250 -10.26 -12.30 6.78
N ARG A 251 -10.76 -13.16 7.66
CA ARG A 251 -11.91 -12.89 8.52
C ARG A 251 -11.72 -11.62 9.37
N ARG A 252 -10.47 -11.30 9.73
CA ARG A 252 -10.18 -10.13 10.56
C ARG A 252 -9.95 -8.88 9.73
N ALA A 253 -9.21 -8.99 8.62
CA ALA A 253 -8.99 -7.91 7.65
C ALA A 253 -10.29 -7.34 7.06
N GLN A 254 -11.39 -8.11 7.06
CA GLN A 254 -12.71 -7.63 6.64
C GLN A 254 -13.42 -6.71 7.63
N LYS A 255 -13.02 -6.69 8.92
CA LYS A 255 -13.72 -5.96 9.98
C LYS A 255 -13.36 -4.47 10.06
N VAL A 256 -12.80 -3.90 8.99
CA VAL A 256 -12.52 -2.46 8.94
C VAL A 256 -13.85 -1.71 9.01
N ASN A 257 -14.19 -1.20 10.20
CA ASN A 257 -15.39 -0.40 10.43
C ASN A 257 -15.37 0.80 9.48
N MET A 258 -16.39 0.94 8.65
CA MET A 258 -16.58 2.11 7.76
C MET A 258 -16.97 3.38 8.53
N ASP A 259 -16.77 3.43 9.85
CA ASP A 259 -16.94 4.63 10.65
C ASP A 259 -15.73 5.54 10.41
N LEU A 260 -15.79 6.31 9.32
CA LEU A 260 -15.24 7.66 9.12
C LEU A 260 -15.71 8.19 7.76
#